data_AF-A0A2V5IEB3-F1
#
_entry.id   AF-A0A2V5IEB3-F1
#
_cell.length_a   1.000
_cell.length_b   1.000
_cell.length_c   1.000
_cell.angle_alpha   90.00
_cell.angle_beta   90.00
_cell.angle_gamma   90.00
#
_symmetry.space_group_name_H-M   'P 1'
#
loop_
_entity.id
_entity.type
_entity.pdbx_description
1 polymer ?
#
loop_
_entity_poly.entity_id
_entity_poly.type
_entity_poly.pdbx_seq_one_letter_code
_entity_poly.pdbx_strand_id
1 'polypeptide(L)'
;KIQDVYPCTPLQQGLMAITGRQSSAYVNCQTFTLDPGLDLDRFQDAWRSLVAVTPILRTRIVVDSESVTALHQVVLDEEIAWHHSSSLEDYLHADQQEEMGLGTPLA
;
A
#
# COMPACT_ATOMS: atom_id res chain seq x y z
N LYS A 1 7.53 -2.36 -12.66
CA LYS A 1 7.48 -3.55 -13.58
C LYS A 1 6.86 -4.73 -12.83
N ILE A 2 6.12 -5.66 -13.45
CA ILE A 2 5.61 -6.84 -12.70
C ILE A 2 6.78 -7.79 -12.38
N GLN A 3 6.89 -8.21 -11.12
CA GLN A 3 7.83 -9.23 -10.66
C GLN A 3 7.18 -10.61 -10.59
N ASP A 4 5.97 -10.69 -10.03
CA ASP A 4 5.28 -11.97 -9.85
C ASP A 4 3.76 -11.78 -9.72
N VAL A 5 3.01 -12.87 -9.92
CA VAL A 5 1.54 -12.89 -9.84
C VAL A 5 1.06 -14.19 -9.18
N TYR A 6 0.19 -14.05 -8.17
CA TYR A 6 -0.37 -15.18 -7.42
C TYR A 6 -1.89 -15.06 -7.30
N PRO A 7 -2.64 -16.17 -7.19
CA PRO A 7 -4.05 -16.09 -6.83
C PRO A 7 -4.23 -15.51 -5.42
N CYS A 8 -5.31 -14.75 -5.21
CA CYS A 8 -5.67 -14.29 -3.87
C CYS A 8 -6.23 -15.43 -3.02
N THR A 9 -5.88 -15.44 -1.73
CA THR A 9 -6.51 -16.32 -0.75
C THR A 9 -7.99 -15.96 -0.54
N PRO A 10 -8.84 -16.89 -0.06
CA PRO A 10 -10.23 -16.58 0.26
C PRO A 10 -10.39 -15.43 1.26
N LEU A 11 -9.47 -15.31 2.22
CA LEU A 11 -9.47 -14.20 3.18
C LEU A 11 -9.22 -12.86 2.48
N GLN A 12 -8.21 -12.78 1.60
CA GLN A 12 -7.91 -11.56 0.86
C GLN A 12 -9.08 -11.15 -0.04
N GLN A 13 -9.73 -12.11 -0.71
CA GLN A 13 -10.94 -11.84 -1.50
C GLN A 13 -12.07 -11.28 -0.63
N GLY A 14 -12.29 -11.86 0.56
CA GLY A 14 -13.28 -11.37 1.51
C GLY A 14 -12.99 -9.96 2.02
N LEU A 15 -11.74 -9.67 2.38
CA LEU A 15 -11.31 -8.34 2.83
C LEU A 15 -11.52 -7.29 1.72
N MET A 16 -11.07 -7.57 0.50
CA MET A 16 -11.25 -6.66 -0.64
C MET A 16 -12.72 -6.43 -0.99
N ALA A 17 -13.58 -7.44 -0.86
CA ALA A 17 -15.01 -7.28 -1.07
C ALA A 17 -15.68 -6.37 -0.02
N ILE A 18 -15.18 -6.36 1.23
CA ILE A 18 -15.65 -5.46 2.28
C ILE A 18 -15.09 -4.05 2.07
N THR A 19 -13.80 -3.92 1.83
CA THR A 19 -13.14 -2.63 1.58
C THR A 19 -13.71 -1.92 0.34
N GLY A 20 -14.11 -2.67 -0.70
CA GLY A 20 -14.80 -2.10 -1.87
C GLY A 20 -16.19 -1.50 -1.57
N ARG A 21 -16.80 -1.78 -0.41
CA ARG A 21 -18.05 -1.16 0.04
C ARG A 21 -17.81 -0.03 1.06
N GLN A 22 -16.70 -0.11 1.78
CA GLN A 22 -16.30 0.84 2.80
C GLN A 22 -14.79 1.00 2.70
N SER A 23 -14.33 2.03 1.98
CA SER A 23 -12.91 2.24 1.61
C SER A 23 -11.97 2.37 2.81
N SER A 24 -12.48 2.76 3.99
CA SER A 24 -11.72 2.83 5.24
C SER A 24 -11.72 1.53 6.05
N ALA A 25 -12.53 0.53 5.68
CA ALA A 25 -12.56 -0.74 6.40
C ALA A 25 -11.24 -1.50 6.17
N TYR A 26 -10.60 -1.87 7.27
CA TYR A 26 -9.30 -2.58 7.30
C TYR A 26 -8.10 -1.76 6.79
N VAL A 27 -8.24 -0.44 6.66
CA VAL A 27 -7.11 0.47 6.48
C VAL A 27 -6.60 0.90 7.86
N ASN A 28 -5.30 0.81 8.08
CA ASN A 28 -4.65 1.26 9.31
C ASN A 28 -3.54 2.25 8.97
N CYS A 29 -3.70 3.50 9.41
CA CYS A 29 -2.68 4.54 9.27
C CYS A 29 -2.11 4.87 10.65
N GLN A 30 -0.78 4.90 10.76
CA GLN A 30 -0.07 5.19 12.00
C GLN A 30 0.89 6.36 11.80
N THR A 31 0.89 7.29 12.75
CA THR A 31 1.78 8.44 12.76
C THR A 31 2.83 8.28 13.85
N PHE A 32 4.06 8.67 13.53
CA PHE A 32 5.20 8.59 14.44
C PHE A 32 5.91 9.95 14.49
N THR A 33 6.30 10.37 15.68
CA THR A 33 7.18 11.52 15.86
C THR A 33 8.63 11.05 15.80
N LEU A 34 9.40 11.62 14.88
CA LEU A 34 10.82 11.34 14.73
C LEU A 34 11.65 12.25 15.62
N ASP A 35 12.81 11.76 16.08
CA ASP A 35 13.76 12.56 16.84
C ASP A 35 14.36 13.66 15.96
N PRO A 36 14.53 14.91 16.46
CA PRO A 36 15.11 16.00 15.67
C PRO A 36 16.55 15.75 15.17
N GLY A 37 17.30 14.88 15.85
CA GLY A 37 18.65 14.47 15.47
C GLY A 37 18.70 13.21 14.59
N LEU A 38 17.54 12.66 14.20
CA LEU A 38 17.50 11.51 13.29
C LEU A 38 18.05 11.89 11.92
N ASP A 39 18.94 11.06 11.40
CA ASP A 39 19.37 11.10 10.01
C ASP A 39 18.22 10.62 9.11
N LEU A 40 17.55 11.58 8.46
CA LEU A 40 16.38 11.31 7.63
C LEU A 40 16.75 10.51 6.37
N ASP A 41 17.91 10.77 5.76
CA ASP A 41 18.35 10.07 4.55
C ASP A 41 18.58 8.59 4.85
N ARG A 42 19.28 8.31 5.96
CA ARG A 42 19.49 6.94 6.42
C ARG A 42 18.19 6.24 6.80
N PHE A 43 17.23 6.96 7.40
CA PHE A 43 15.91 6.42 7.68
C PHE A 43 15.18 6.05 6.39
N GLN A 44 15.16 6.92 5.39
CA GLN A 44 14.53 6.65 4.10
C GLN A 44 15.21 5.51 3.33
N ASP A 45 16.54 5.41 3.38
CA ASP A 45 17.31 4.29 2.80
C ASP A 45 16.93 2.94 3.43
N ALA A 46 16.75 2.92 4.77
CA ALA A 46 16.34 1.72 5.48
C ALA A 46 14.94 1.27 5.06
N TRP A 47 13.99 2.21 4.90
CA TRP A 47 12.65 1.90 4.39
C TRP A 47 12.69 1.41 2.94
N ARG A 48 13.45 2.06 2.06
CA ARG A 48 13.64 1.62 0.67
C ARG A 48 14.16 0.18 0.61
N SER A 49 15.12 -0.16 1.48
CA SER A 49 15.64 -1.53 1.59
C SER A 49 14.57 -2.52 2.08
N LEU A 50 13.78 -2.15 3.10
CA LEU A 50 12.70 -2.97 3.63
C LEU A 50 11.64 -3.27 2.56
N VAL A 51 11.20 -2.26 1.83
CA VAL A 51 10.20 -2.40 0.75
C VAL A 51 10.73 -3.24 -0.40
N ALA A 52 12.02 -3.08 -0.77
CA ALA A 52 12.64 -3.90 -1.80
C ALA A 52 12.59 -5.40 -1.47
N VAL A 53 12.86 -5.79 -0.21
CA VAL A 53 12.92 -7.20 0.21
C VAL A 53 11.59 -7.78 0.71
N THR A 54 10.53 -6.98 0.82
CA THR A 54 9.25 -7.38 1.43
C THR A 54 8.10 -7.26 0.42
N PRO A 55 7.79 -8.31 -0.37
CA PRO A 55 6.87 -8.24 -1.51
C PRO A 55 5.49 -7.66 -1.19
N ILE A 56 4.92 -7.96 -0.01
CA ILE A 56 3.58 -7.50 0.35
C ILE A 56 3.45 -5.96 0.36
N LEU A 57 4.54 -5.23 0.62
CA LEU A 57 4.58 -3.77 0.59
C LEU A 57 4.56 -3.19 -0.84
N ARG A 58 4.71 -4.05 -1.86
CA ARG A 58 4.68 -3.70 -3.28
C ARG A 58 3.61 -4.48 -4.05
N THR A 59 2.64 -5.04 -3.32
CA THR A 59 1.57 -5.84 -3.90
C THR A 59 0.39 -4.96 -4.28
N ARG A 60 -0.28 -5.33 -5.35
CA ARG A 60 -1.60 -4.82 -5.78
C ARG A 60 -2.57 -5.98 -5.90
N ILE A 61 -3.85 -5.75 -5.61
CA ILE A 61 -4.91 -6.72 -5.90
C ILE A 61 -5.61 -6.30 -7.19
N VAL A 62 -5.69 -7.19 -8.16
CA VAL A 62 -6.34 -6.93 -9.46
C VAL A 62 -7.38 -7.99 -9.77
N VAL A 63 -8.37 -7.63 -10.57
CA VAL A 63 -9.36 -8.57 -11.12
C VAL A 63 -8.75 -9.29 -12.31
N ASP A 64 -9.00 -10.60 -12.40
CA ASP A 64 -8.62 -11.40 -13.56
C ASP A 64 -9.39 -10.95 -14.82
N SER A 65 -8.71 -10.94 -15.96
CA SER A 65 -9.30 -10.51 -17.23
C SER A 65 -10.36 -11.46 -17.78
N GLU A 66 -10.28 -12.75 -17.44
CA GLU A 66 -11.19 -13.80 -17.90
C GLU A 66 -12.27 -14.15 -16.86
N SER A 67 -12.06 -13.79 -15.59
CA SER A 67 -13.01 -14.02 -14.50
C SER A 67 -13.13 -12.84 -13.54
N VAL A 68 -14.29 -12.18 -13.56
CA VAL A 68 -14.60 -11.07 -12.64
C VAL A 68 -14.66 -11.46 -11.16
N THR A 69 -14.70 -12.75 -10.84
CA THR A 69 -14.69 -13.24 -9.46
C THR A 69 -13.30 -13.67 -8.97
N ALA A 70 -12.34 -13.83 -9.88
CA ALA A 70 -10.97 -14.19 -9.52
C ALA A 70 -10.14 -12.93 -9.29
N LEU A 71 -9.47 -12.88 -8.14
CA LEU A 71 -8.54 -11.81 -7.80
C LEU A 71 -7.11 -12.37 -7.79
N HIS A 72 -6.18 -11.57 -8.29
CA HIS A 72 -4.75 -11.86 -8.28
C HIS A 72 -3.98 -10.82 -7.48
N GLN A 73 -2.96 -11.29 -6.78
CA GLN A 73 -1.96 -10.49 -6.10
C GLN A 73 -0.80 -10.28 -7.09
N VAL A 74 -0.54 -9.03 -7.47
CA VAL A 74 0.53 -8.67 -8.41
C VAL A 74 1.62 -7.96 -7.63
N VAL A 75 2.83 -8.52 -7.64
CA VAL A 75 4.01 -7.92 -7.00
C VAL A 75 4.71 -7.04 -8.03
N LEU A 76 4.93 -5.77 -7.70
CA LEU A 76 5.55 -4.78 -8.59
C LEU A 76 6.97 -4.43 -8.15
N ASP A 77 7.92 -4.42 -9.07
CA ASP A 77 9.20 -3.76 -8.92
C ASP A 77 8.96 -2.24 -8.94
N GLU A 78 8.84 -1.65 -7.76
CA GLU A 78 8.55 -0.24 -7.52
C GLU A 78 9.29 0.26 -6.27
N GLU A 79 9.52 1.57 -6.25
CA GLU A 79 10.14 2.27 -5.13
C GLU A 79 9.09 3.01 -4.29
N ILE A 80 9.45 3.36 -3.05
CA ILE A 80 8.59 4.12 -2.15
C ILE A 80 8.39 5.54 -2.70
N ALA A 81 7.14 5.95 -2.83
CA ALA A 81 6.79 7.35 -3.07
C ALA A 81 6.81 8.11 -1.73
N TRP A 82 7.78 9.01 -1.56
CA TRP A 82 7.83 9.88 -0.39
C TRP A 82 6.97 11.11 -0.62
N HIS A 83 5.97 11.29 0.25
CA HIS A 83 5.08 12.45 0.25
C HIS A 83 5.52 13.43 1.34
N HIS A 84 5.47 14.72 1.02
CA HIS A 84 5.88 15.79 1.95
C HIS A 84 4.75 16.81 2.07
N SER A 85 4.50 17.26 3.30
CA SER A 85 3.53 18.31 3.61
C SER A 85 4.12 19.28 4.63
N SER A 86 3.60 20.51 4.65
CA SER A 86 3.94 21.53 5.65
C SER A 86 3.27 21.30 7.00
N SER A 87 2.20 20.50 7.05
CA SER A 87 1.51 20.15 8.30
C SER A 87 1.02 18.71 8.27
N LEU A 88 0.95 18.11 9.47
CA LEU A 88 0.40 16.75 9.62
C LEU A 88 -1.09 16.71 9.29
N GLU A 89 -1.84 17.77 9.60
CA GLU A 89 -3.27 17.85 9.30
C GLU A 89 -3.54 17.86 7.80
N ASP A 90 -2.82 18.69 7.04
CA ASP A 90 -2.94 18.73 5.59
C ASP A 90 -2.53 17.41 4.95
N TYR A 91 -1.49 16.75 5.48
CA TYR A 91 -1.06 15.44 5.02
C TYR A 91 -2.17 14.39 5.21
N LEU A 92 -2.70 14.28 6.43
CA LEU A 92 -3.74 13.29 6.75
C LEU A 92 -5.02 13.54 5.97
N HIS A 93 -5.37 14.81 5.71
CA HIS A 93 -6.52 15.14 4.87
C HIS A 93 -6.33 14.66 3.43
N ALA A 94 -5.14 14.87 2.85
CA ALA A 94 -4.83 14.40 1.50
C ALA A 94 -4.77 12.86 1.42
N ASP A 95 -4.09 12.22 2.38
CA ASP A 95 -3.96 10.75 2.49
C ASP A 95 -5.33 10.05 2.58
N GLN A 96 -6.28 10.62 3.34
CA GLN A 96 -7.65 10.10 3.43
C GLN A 96 -8.46 10.16 2.13
N GLN A 97 -8.05 10.99 1.16
CA GLN A 97 -8.69 11.03 -0.16
C GLN A 97 -8.13 9.97 -1.11
N GLU A 98 -6.97 9.38 -0.80
CA GLU A 98 -6.38 8.29 -1.57
C GLU A 98 -6.94 6.94 -1.09
N GLU A 99 -7.98 6.46 -1.76
CA GLU A 99 -8.64 5.20 -1.36
C GLU A 99 -7.82 3.96 -1.78
N MET A 100 -7.62 3.05 -0.82
CA MET A 100 -7.15 1.70 -1.10
C MET A 100 -8.23 0.89 -1.82
N GLY A 101 -7.85 0.22 -2.91
CA GLY A 101 -8.78 -0.50 -3.76
C GLY A 101 -8.07 -1.38 -4.78
N LEU A 102 -8.82 -1.84 -5.78
CA LEU A 102 -8.29 -2.69 -6.84
C LEU A 102 -7.29 -1.91 -7.69
N GLY A 103 -6.10 -2.47 -7.86
CA GLY A 103 -4.99 -1.89 -8.62
C GLY A 103 -4.20 -0.80 -7.89
N THR A 104 -4.64 -0.33 -6.72
CA THR A 104 -3.92 0.67 -5.92
C THR A 104 -3.05 0.02 -4.84
N PRO A 105 -2.04 0.74 -4.31
CA PRO A 105 -1.15 0.20 -3.28
C PRO A 105 -1.90 -0.34 -2.06
N LEU A 106 -1.44 -1.47 -1.53
CA LEU A 106 -1.92 -2.00 -0.24
C LEU A 106 -1.18 -1.40 0.96
N ALA A 107 -0.08 -0.68 0.71
CA ALA A 107 0.79 -0.04 1.69
C ALA A 107 1.39 1.22 1.08
#